data_AF-A0A7W6N7X4-F1
#
_entry.id   AF-A0A7W6N7X4-F1
#
_cell.length_a   1.000
_cell.length_b   1.000
_cell.length_c   1.000
_cell.angle_alpha   90.00
_cell.angle_beta   90.00
_cell.angle_gamma   90.00
#
_symmetry.space_group_name_H-M   'P 1'
#
loop_
_entity.id
_entity.type
_entity.pdbx_description
1 polymer ?
#
loop_
_entity_poly.entity_id
_entity_poly.type
_entity_poly.pdbx_seq_one_letter_code
_entity_poly.pdbx_strand_id
1 'polypeptide(L)'
;MRWTRFHAPALGVMLMIAAASEARLQERVDIATPEGLPSIGKWMLTAQGEPSDWLGEIYRGKNLREPVNVIIVDEGAASAEEAKARLIAAAAKAGYAVRFGHSTGYKGSIGGQLYGQLPSGRDDAFSNDPFEVSNNHGRIFGPHAFDGAYLFTGAFSREEVDPFRDPPHRYGSFNRARDDFTQNLDRDTAYKVSGFVALGNALIGDPRTTTGDHDGIAVVVRAAKER
;
A
#
# COMPACT_ATOMS: atom_id res chain seq x y z
N MET A 1 36.99 14.21 -45.92
CA MET A 1 37.10 12.89 -45.25
C MET A 1 37.29 13.20 -43.75
N ARG A 2 36.54 12.69 -42.76
CA ARG A 2 36.05 11.33 -42.55
C ARG A 2 34.97 11.37 -41.42
N TRP A 3 33.80 10.82 -41.72
CA TRP A 3 32.86 10.01 -40.92
C TRP A 3 32.30 10.48 -39.57
N THR A 4 30.97 10.63 -39.60
CA THR A 4 29.94 10.42 -38.57
C THR A 4 30.13 9.16 -37.72
N ARG A 5 29.89 9.27 -36.40
CA ARG A 5 29.28 8.21 -35.56
C ARG A 5 28.49 8.85 -34.41
N PHE A 6 27.19 9.05 -34.59
CA PHE A 6 26.26 9.15 -33.47
C PHE A 6 25.97 7.71 -33.00
N HIS A 7 26.38 7.37 -31.78
CA HIS A 7 25.90 6.18 -31.08
C HIS A 7 24.76 6.60 -30.16
N ALA A 8 23.54 6.23 -30.52
CA ALA A 8 22.43 6.16 -29.57
C ALA A 8 21.72 4.80 -29.71
N PRO A 9 22.12 3.79 -28.92
CA PRO A 9 21.25 2.64 -28.66
C PRO A 9 20.93 2.42 -27.17
N ALA A 10 21.50 3.21 -26.24
CA ALA A 10 21.42 2.91 -24.80
C ALA A 10 20.02 3.10 -24.20
N LEU A 11 19.25 4.11 -24.65
CA LEU A 11 17.94 4.42 -24.06
C LEU A 11 16.88 3.35 -24.37
N GLY A 12 16.87 2.82 -25.60
CA GLY A 12 15.87 1.83 -26.04
C GLY A 12 16.05 0.46 -25.40
N VAL A 13 17.30 0.03 -25.17
CA VAL A 13 17.60 -1.24 -24.51
C VAL A 13 17.26 -1.19 -23.02
N MET A 14 17.55 -0.08 -22.34
CA MET A 14 17.28 0.08 -20.91
C MET A 14 15.78 0.13 -20.59
N LEU A 15 14.97 0.76 -21.45
CA LEU A 15 13.51 0.79 -21.33
C LEU A 15 12.87 -0.59 -21.52
N MET A 16 13.38 -1.38 -22.47
CA MET A 16 12.92 -2.76 -22.71
C MET A 16 13.27 -3.70 -21.55
N ILE A 17 14.44 -3.55 -20.93
CA ILE A 17 14.85 -4.33 -19.75
C ILE A 17 13.96 -3.99 -18.55
N ALA A 18 13.68 -2.70 -18.31
CA ALA A 18 12.78 -2.27 -17.24
C ALA A 18 11.36 -2.83 -17.40
N ALA A 19 10.78 -2.71 -18.60
CA ALA A 19 9.45 -3.25 -18.88
C ALA A 19 9.37 -4.78 -18.73
N ALA A 20 10.39 -5.51 -19.23
CA ALA A 20 10.47 -6.96 -19.05
C ALA A 20 10.67 -7.38 -17.57
N SER A 21 11.33 -6.53 -16.77
CA SER A 21 11.47 -6.78 -15.33
C SER A 21 10.15 -6.60 -14.58
N GLU A 22 9.36 -5.57 -14.89
CA GLU A 22 8.06 -5.36 -14.26
C GLU A 22 7.05 -6.44 -14.65
N ALA A 23 7.03 -6.88 -15.92
CA ALA A 23 6.19 -7.98 -16.36
C ALA A 23 6.46 -9.27 -15.58
N ARG A 24 7.74 -9.58 -15.31
CA ARG A 24 8.13 -10.76 -14.51
C ARG A 24 7.74 -10.65 -13.04
N LEU A 25 7.76 -9.44 -12.47
CA LEU A 25 7.27 -9.22 -11.11
C LEU A 25 5.76 -9.45 -11.05
N GLN A 26 5.03 -8.97 -12.05
CA GLN A 26 3.58 -9.07 -12.11
C GLN A 26 3.08 -10.53 -12.17
N GLU A 27 3.79 -11.43 -12.85
CA GLU A 27 3.45 -12.87 -12.93
C GLU A 27 3.50 -13.58 -11.56
N ARG A 28 4.16 -12.99 -10.56
CA ARG A 28 4.36 -13.60 -9.23
C ARG A 28 3.44 -13.03 -8.16
N VAL A 29 2.63 -12.03 -8.50
CA VAL A 29 1.72 -11.40 -7.56
C VAL A 29 0.54 -12.32 -7.28
N ASP A 30 0.33 -12.64 -5.99
CA ASP A 30 -0.88 -13.30 -5.55
C ASP A 30 -2.05 -12.28 -5.55
N ILE A 31 -3.10 -12.59 -6.30
CA ILE A 31 -4.21 -11.69 -6.58
C ILE A 31 -5.54 -12.20 -6.02
N ALA A 32 -6.40 -11.27 -5.64
CA ALA A 32 -7.81 -11.47 -5.41
C ALA A 32 -8.61 -10.82 -6.55
N THR A 33 -9.77 -11.39 -6.88
CA THR A 33 -10.70 -10.85 -7.90
C THR A 33 -12.06 -10.53 -7.28
N PRO A 34 -12.13 -9.50 -6.41
CA PRO A 34 -13.39 -9.12 -5.78
C PRO A 34 -14.40 -8.58 -6.80
N GLU A 35 -15.67 -8.89 -6.59
CA GLU A 35 -16.75 -8.45 -7.48
C GLU A 35 -16.83 -6.91 -7.56
N GLY A 36 -16.99 -6.38 -8.77
CA GLY A 36 -17.13 -4.93 -9.00
C GLY A 36 -15.84 -4.12 -8.85
N LEU A 37 -14.67 -4.77 -8.75
CA LEU A 37 -13.37 -4.14 -8.65
C LEU A 37 -12.36 -4.80 -9.61
N PRO A 38 -11.27 -4.09 -10.00
CA PRO A 38 -10.12 -4.71 -10.64
C PRO A 38 -9.51 -5.82 -9.77
N SER A 39 -8.68 -6.68 -10.38
CA SER A 39 -7.84 -7.60 -9.61
C SER A 39 -6.95 -6.84 -8.62
N ILE A 40 -6.91 -7.27 -7.36
CA ILE A 40 -6.15 -6.62 -6.28
C ILE A 40 -5.03 -7.54 -5.81
N GLY A 41 -3.81 -7.05 -5.74
CA GLY A 41 -2.70 -7.76 -5.11
C GLY A 41 -2.96 -7.93 -3.60
N LYS A 42 -2.73 -9.13 -3.07
CA LYS A 42 -3.02 -9.44 -1.66
C LYS A 42 -2.04 -8.82 -0.66
N TRP A 43 -0.84 -8.48 -1.10
CA TRP A 43 0.30 -8.15 -0.25
C TRP A 43 0.89 -6.80 -0.61
N MET A 44 1.45 -6.11 0.39
CA MET A 44 2.47 -5.10 0.12
C MET A 44 3.72 -5.81 -0.40
N LEU A 45 4.33 -5.26 -1.45
CA LEU A 45 5.48 -5.85 -2.13
C LEU A 45 6.73 -5.00 -1.89
N THR A 46 7.88 -5.64 -1.75
CA THR A 46 9.19 -4.98 -1.77
C THR A 46 9.50 -4.41 -3.15
N ALA A 47 10.59 -3.66 -3.28
CA ALA A 47 11.05 -3.15 -4.57
C ALA A 47 11.30 -4.27 -5.59
N GLN A 48 11.71 -5.45 -5.10
CA GLN A 48 11.94 -6.68 -5.85
C GLN A 48 10.67 -7.50 -6.11
N GLY A 49 9.50 -7.02 -5.70
CA GLY A 49 8.20 -7.66 -5.96
C GLY A 49 7.89 -8.87 -5.07
N GLU A 50 8.66 -9.10 -4.01
CA GLU A 50 8.37 -10.13 -3.02
C GLU A 50 7.37 -9.60 -1.97
N PRO A 51 6.47 -10.42 -1.40
CA PRO A 51 5.64 -9.99 -0.29
C PRO A 51 6.50 -9.50 0.89
N SER A 52 6.22 -8.30 1.39
CA SER A 52 6.97 -7.72 2.50
C SER A 52 6.67 -8.43 3.82
N ASP A 53 7.66 -8.38 4.71
CA ASP A 53 7.70 -9.18 5.93
C ASP A 53 7.85 -8.34 7.22
N TRP A 54 7.40 -7.08 7.19
CA TRP A 54 7.50 -6.17 8.33
C TRP A 54 8.95 -6.08 8.87
N LEU A 55 9.90 -5.86 7.97
CA LEU A 55 11.35 -5.80 8.28
C LEU A 55 11.89 -7.08 8.95
N GLY A 56 11.33 -8.24 8.59
CA GLY A 56 11.72 -9.54 9.12
C GLY A 56 11.18 -9.89 10.50
N GLU A 57 10.11 -9.23 10.95
CA GLU A 57 9.53 -9.46 12.29
C GLU A 57 9.00 -10.89 12.46
N ILE A 58 9.33 -11.45 13.63
CA ILE A 58 8.89 -12.78 14.04
C ILE A 58 7.76 -12.65 15.05
N TYR A 59 6.53 -12.83 14.58
CA TYR A 59 5.34 -12.82 15.42
C TYR A 59 4.92 -14.25 15.79
N ARG A 60 4.95 -14.57 17.08
CA ARG A 60 4.58 -15.91 17.62
C ARG A 60 5.31 -17.06 16.91
N GLY A 61 6.60 -16.87 16.61
CA GLY A 61 7.47 -17.87 15.98
C GLY A 61 7.32 -17.99 14.46
N LYS A 62 6.62 -17.05 13.80
CA LYS A 62 6.38 -17.05 12.35
C LYS A 62 6.76 -15.70 11.75
N ASN A 63 7.22 -15.71 10.50
CA ASN A 63 7.46 -14.49 9.74
C ASN A 63 6.14 -13.76 9.55
N LEU A 64 6.09 -12.48 9.90
CA LEU A 64 4.93 -11.64 9.68
C LEU A 64 4.88 -11.24 8.20
N ARG A 65 3.72 -11.32 7.54
CA ARG A 65 3.52 -10.84 6.17
C ARG A 65 2.53 -9.68 6.17
N GLU A 66 2.81 -8.65 5.40
CA GLU A 66 2.02 -7.42 5.39
C GLU A 66 0.89 -7.47 4.34
N PRO A 67 -0.38 -7.53 4.77
CA PRO A 67 -1.51 -7.63 3.86
C PRO A 67 -1.95 -6.25 3.35
N VAL A 68 -2.47 -6.23 2.12
CA VAL A 68 -3.38 -5.15 1.71
C VAL A 68 -4.66 -5.28 2.52
N ASN A 69 -5.04 -4.21 3.21
CA ASN A 69 -6.17 -4.21 4.15
C ASN A 69 -7.10 -2.99 4.01
N VAL A 70 -6.83 -2.08 3.07
CA VAL A 70 -7.72 -0.97 2.72
C VAL A 70 -7.88 -0.87 1.20
N ILE A 71 -9.09 -0.58 0.73
CA ILE A 71 -9.38 -0.20 -0.65
C ILE A 71 -10.02 1.19 -0.62
N ILE A 72 -9.54 2.09 -1.47
CA ILE A 72 -9.97 3.49 -1.52
C ILE A 72 -10.41 3.77 -2.94
N VAL A 73 -11.62 4.29 -3.14
CA VAL A 73 -12.11 4.68 -4.47
C VAL A 73 -12.47 6.16 -4.44
N ASP A 74 -11.89 6.93 -5.35
CA ASP A 74 -12.20 8.34 -5.55
C ASP A 74 -12.95 8.51 -6.87
N GLU A 75 -14.26 8.65 -6.78
CA GLU A 75 -15.15 8.96 -7.91
C GLU A 75 -15.22 10.48 -8.16
N GLY A 76 -14.72 11.28 -7.22
CA GLY A 76 -14.74 12.74 -7.25
C GLY A 76 -13.62 13.36 -8.09
N ALA A 77 -12.48 12.68 -8.18
CA ALA A 77 -11.31 13.18 -8.92
C ALA A 77 -11.49 13.10 -10.44
N ALA A 78 -11.05 14.14 -11.16
CA ALA A 78 -11.04 14.20 -12.62
C ALA A 78 -9.72 13.74 -13.24
N SER A 79 -8.67 13.56 -12.44
CA SER A 79 -7.34 13.09 -12.87
C SER A 79 -6.65 12.24 -11.80
N ALA A 80 -5.64 11.48 -12.21
CA ALA A 80 -4.82 10.68 -11.28
C ALA A 80 -4.08 11.58 -10.28
N GLU A 81 -3.57 12.71 -10.73
CA GLU A 81 -2.87 13.71 -9.92
C GLU A 81 -3.83 14.32 -8.88
N GLU A 82 -5.05 14.65 -9.30
CA GLU A 82 -6.08 15.15 -8.39
C GLU A 82 -6.48 14.09 -7.36
N ALA A 83 -6.68 12.84 -7.78
CA ALA A 83 -7.00 11.74 -6.86
C ALA A 83 -5.91 11.58 -5.78
N LYS A 84 -4.62 11.65 -6.17
CA LYS A 84 -3.50 11.63 -5.21
C LYS A 84 -3.58 12.82 -4.25
N ALA A 85 -3.77 14.03 -4.77
CA ALA A 85 -3.81 15.24 -3.96
C ALA A 85 -4.98 15.21 -2.96
N ARG A 86 -6.17 14.80 -3.41
CA ARG A 86 -7.37 14.62 -2.58
C ARG A 86 -7.13 13.61 -1.48
N LEU A 87 -6.55 12.45 -1.81
CA LEU A 87 -6.27 11.41 -0.82
C LEU A 87 -5.22 11.85 0.20
N ILE A 88 -4.12 12.49 -0.21
CA ILE A 88 -3.09 12.99 0.70
C ILE A 88 -3.68 14.04 1.65
N ALA A 89 -4.49 14.97 1.14
CA ALA A 89 -5.16 15.98 1.96
C ALA A 89 -6.17 15.36 2.93
N ALA A 90 -6.93 14.35 2.48
CA ALA A 90 -7.88 13.63 3.33
C ALA A 90 -7.17 12.82 4.42
N ALA A 91 -6.10 12.10 4.09
CA ALA A 91 -5.30 11.37 5.07
C ALA A 91 -4.74 12.30 6.15
N ALA A 92 -4.15 13.44 5.76
CA ALA A 92 -3.67 14.44 6.70
C ALA A 92 -4.80 15.00 7.58
N LYS A 93 -5.98 15.28 7.01
CA LYS A 93 -7.15 15.74 7.77
C LYS A 93 -7.67 14.68 8.75
N ALA A 94 -7.57 13.40 8.39
CA ALA A 94 -7.90 12.26 9.24
C ALA A 94 -6.81 11.94 10.29
N GLY A 95 -5.80 12.80 10.45
CA GLY A 95 -4.71 12.64 11.42
C GLY A 95 -3.50 11.86 10.90
N TYR A 96 -3.55 11.32 9.69
CA TYR A 96 -2.48 10.54 9.06
C TYR A 96 -1.65 11.41 8.12
N ALA A 97 -0.90 12.35 8.68
CA ALA A 97 0.04 13.16 7.90
C ALA A 97 1.20 12.29 7.38
N VAL A 98 1.91 12.80 6.37
CA VAL A 98 3.19 12.22 5.93
C VAL A 98 4.22 12.45 7.03
N ARG A 99 4.84 11.37 7.51
CA ARG A 99 5.86 11.42 8.57
C ARG A 99 7.07 10.58 8.18
N PHE A 100 8.24 11.09 8.55
CA PHE A 100 9.53 10.42 8.44
C PHE A 100 9.72 9.38 9.55
N GLY A 101 10.59 8.40 9.30
CA GLY A 101 11.04 7.40 10.27
C GLY A 101 10.57 5.98 9.97
N HIS A 102 10.00 5.76 8.79
CA HIS A 102 9.43 4.47 8.40
C HIS A 102 10.05 3.94 7.11
N SER A 103 10.04 2.63 6.89
CA SER A 103 10.59 2.04 5.66
C SER A 103 9.86 2.50 4.38
N THR A 104 10.58 2.52 3.25
CA THR A 104 10.08 2.97 1.95
C THR A 104 10.49 2.03 0.81
N GLY A 105 10.03 2.31 -0.41
CA GLY A 105 10.34 1.56 -1.62
C GLY A 105 9.36 0.43 -1.95
N TYR A 106 8.19 0.43 -1.32
CA TYR A 106 7.18 -0.60 -1.52
C TYR A 106 6.33 -0.39 -2.78
N LYS A 107 5.68 -1.48 -3.20
CA LYS A 107 4.76 -1.53 -4.33
C LYS A 107 3.47 -2.26 -3.94
N GLY A 108 2.39 -1.97 -4.67
CA GLY A 108 1.14 -2.72 -4.63
C GLY A 108 0.64 -3.00 -6.05
N SER A 109 -0.21 -4.01 -6.21
CA SER A 109 -0.74 -4.40 -7.53
C SER A 109 -2.24 -4.15 -7.65
N ILE A 110 -2.66 -3.50 -8.73
CA ILE A 110 -4.06 -3.18 -9.04
C ILE A 110 -4.28 -3.35 -10.53
N GLY A 111 -5.29 -4.12 -10.93
CA GLY A 111 -5.63 -4.34 -12.34
C GLY A 111 -4.47 -4.90 -13.18
N GLY A 112 -3.59 -5.70 -12.58
CA GLY A 112 -2.40 -6.23 -13.27
C GLY A 112 -1.23 -5.24 -13.41
N GLN A 113 -1.29 -4.07 -12.77
CA GLN A 113 -0.24 -3.06 -12.80
C GLN A 113 0.37 -2.87 -11.42
N LEU A 114 1.68 -2.59 -11.35
CA LEU A 114 2.38 -2.25 -10.12
C LEU A 114 2.39 -0.74 -9.91
N TYR A 115 2.09 -0.33 -8.68
CA TYR A 115 2.12 1.06 -8.25
C TYR A 115 3.13 1.22 -7.12
N GLY A 116 4.03 2.19 -7.25
CA GLY A 116 4.89 2.59 -6.14
C GLY A 116 4.10 3.21 -5.00
N GLN A 117 4.69 3.19 -3.80
CA GLN A 117 4.05 3.74 -2.62
C GLN A 117 3.80 5.26 -2.68
N LEU A 118 2.72 5.65 -2.02
CA LEU A 118 2.45 6.97 -1.47
C LEU A 118 2.55 6.85 0.06
N PRO A 119 3.16 7.84 0.74
CA PRO A 119 3.97 8.93 0.17
C PRO A 119 5.23 8.42 -0.53
N SER A 120 5.72 9.18 -1.51
CA SER A 120 6.90 8.83 -2.33
C SER A 120 8.21 9.43 -1.82
N GLY A 121 8.20 10.02 -0.62
CA GLY A 121 9.40 10.61 -0.01
C GLY A 121 10.30 9.55 0.63
N ARG A 122 11.43 10.04 1.15
CA ARG A 122 12.45 9.17 1.75
C ARG A 122 12.04 8.82 3.17
N ASP A 123 11.96 7.53 3.45
CA ASP A 123 11.64 6.99 4.77
C ASP A 123 10.28 7.51 5.32
N ASP A 124 9.32 7.72 4.42
CA ASP A 124 8.02 8.32 4.72
C ASP A 124 6.87 7.30 4.74
N ALA A 125 5.92 7.57 5.64
CA ALA A 125 4.64 6.87 5.79
C ALA A 125 3.48 7.85 5.99
N PHE A 126 2.26 7.39 5.74
CA PHE A 126 1.09 7.98 6.41
C PHE A 126 1.06 7.46 7.84
N SER A 127 1.10 8.33 8.85
CA SER A 127 1.11 7.91 10.26
C SER A 127 0.35 8.87 11.16
N ASN A 128 -0.39 8.32 12.13
CA ASN A 128 -1.12 9.11 13.10
C ASN A 128 -0.24 9.73 14.20
N ASP A 129 0.94 9.16 14.45
CA ASP A 129 1.89 9.63 15.47
C ASP A 129 3.35 9.50 14.99
N PRO A 130 4.32 10.16 15.66
CA PRO A 130 5.75 9.96 15.40
C PRO A 130 6.19 8.50 15.57
N PHE A 131 7.24 8.08 14.85
CA PHE A 131 7.70 6.68 14.88
C PHE A 131 8.22 6.29 16.28
N GLU A 132 8.76 7.24 17.05
CA GLU A 132 9.32 7.02 18.39
C GLU A 132 8.27 6.60 19.45
N VAL A 133 6.98 6.65 19.11
CA VAL A 133 5.88 6.19 19.96
C VAL A 133 4.99 5.18 19.23
N SER A 134 4.18 4.44 19.98
CA SER A 134 3.27 3.44 19.39
C SER A 134 2.24 4.11 18.49
N ASN A 135 2.33 3.87 17.19
CA ASN A 135 1.52 4.53 16.17
C ASN A 135 0.89 3.52 15.20
N ASN A 136 -0.08 4.01 14.43
CA ASN A 136 -0.58 3.32 13.26
C ASN A 136 -0.01 4.02 12.04
N HIS A 137 0.52 3.24 11.10
CA HIS A 137 1.03 3.79 9.86
C HIS A 137 0.72 2.88 8.68
N GLY A 138 0.81 3.42 7.46
CA GLY A 138 0.58 2.63 6.26
C GLY A 138 1.19 3.22 5.01
N ARG A 139 1.15 2.41 3.96
CA ARG A 139 1.51 2.78 2.59
C ARG A 139 0.29 2.59 1.70
N ILE A 140 0.15 3.49 0.74
CA ILE A 140 -0.95 3.45 -0.22
C ILE A 140 -0.36 3.30 -1.62
N PHE A 141 -1.01 2.52 -2.48
CA PHE A 141 -0.59 2.23 -3.84
C PHE A 141 -1.70 2.63 -4.80
N GLY A 142 -1.33 3.29 -5.91
CA GLY A 142 -2.29 3.81 -6.89
C GLY A 142 -1.96 5.25 -7.31
N PRO A 143 -2.90 5.94 -7.98
CA PRO A 143 -4.22 5.47 -8.35
C PRO A 143 -4.22 4.64 -9.64
N HIS A 144 -5.11 3.66 -9.68
CA HIS A 144 -5.50 2.93 -10.87
C HIS A 144 -6.82 3.49 -11.40
N ALA A 145 -6.86 3.90 -12.67
CA ALA A 145 -8.10 4.36 -13.29
C ALA A 145 -9.02 3.16 -13.56
N PHE A 146 -10.27 3.22 -13.07
CA PHE A 146 -11.25 2.15 -13.21
C PHE A 146 -12.67 2.73 -13.15
N ASP A 147 -13.50 2.39 -14.14
CA ASP A 147 -14.95 2.71 -14.17
C ASP A 147 -15.29 4.19 -13.85
N GLY A 148 -14.52 5.11 -14.45
CA GLY A 148 -14.70 6.55 -14.23
C GLY A 148 -14.26 7.06 -12.86
N ALA A 149 -13.55 6.25 -12.08
CA ALA A 149 -13.01 6.56 -10.76
C ALA A 149 -11.50 6.22 -10.69
N TYR A 150 -10.89 6.56 -9.55
CA TYR A 150 -9.51 6.26 -9.23
C TYR A 150 -9.42 5.38 -7.98
N LEU A 151 -8.86 4.17 -8.13
CA LEU A 151 -8.73 3.19 -7.07
C LEU A 151 -7.32 3.18 -6.48
N PHE A 152 -7.22 3.11 -5.17
CA PHE A 152 -6.01 2.84 -4.42
C PHE A 152 -6.19 1.63 -3.51
N THR A 153 -5.07 1.02 -3.13
CA THR A 153 -5.00 -0.03 -2.11
C THR A 153 -4.04 0.41 -1.01
N GLY A 154 -4.36 0.11 0.25
CA GLY A 154 -3.51 0.44 1.39
C GLY A 154 -3.11 -0.79 2.19
N ALA A 155 -1.91 -0.75 2.75
CA ALA A 155 -1.42 -1.68 3.76
C ALA A 155 -1.08 -0.88 5.02
N PHE A 156 -1.87 -1.08 6.08
CA PHE A 156 -1.73 -0.38 7.35
C PHE A 156 -1.40 -1.34 8.48
N SER A 157 -0.44 -0.97 9.33
CA SER A 157 -0.04 -1.73 10.49
C SER A 157 0.14 -0.83 11.70
N ARG A 158 -0.11 -1.38 12.88
CA ARG A 158 0.20 -0.75 14.15
C ARG A 158 1.55 -1.26 14.60
N GLU A 159 2.41 -0.32 14.98
CA GLU A 159 3.62 -0.61 15.74
C GLU A 159 3.42 -0.28 17.22
N GLU A 160 4.03 -1.10 18.05
CA GLU A 160 4.19 -0.84 19.48
C GLU A 160 5.66 -0.60 19.77
N VAL A 161 5.94 0.42 20.57
CA VAL A 161 7.30 0.79 20.96
C VAL A 161 7.57 0.28 22.38
N ASP A 162 8.60 -0.55 22.50
CA ASP A 162 9.19 -1.01 23.76
C ASP A 162 10.66 -0.56 23.81
N PRO A 163 10.99 0.50 24.56
CA PRO A 163 12.34 1.06 24.58
C PRO A 163 13.38 0.14 25.23
N PHE A 164 12.96 -0.97 25.87
CA PHE A 164 13.86 -1.94 26.49
C PHE A 164 14.17 -3.15 25.58
N ARG A 165 13.66 -3.14 24.34
CA ARG A 165 13.90 -4.18 23.33
C ARG A 165 14.77 -3.64 22.18
N ASP A 166 15.49 -4.55 21.52
CA ASP A 166 16.18 -4.30 20.25
C ASP A 166 15.65 -5.28 19.16
N PRO A 167 15.03 -4.81 18.07
CA PRO A 167 14.64 -3.42 17.82
C PRO A 167 13.49 -2.99 18.75
N PRO A 168 13.36 -1.69 19.05
CA PRO A 168 12.35 -1.18 19.99
C PRO A 168 10.92 -1.24 19.41
N HIS A 169 10.78 -1.38 18.09
CA HIS A 169 9.50 -1.48 17.41
C HIS A 169 9.10 -2.94 17.27
N ARG A 170 7.84 -3.24 17.58
CA ARG A 170 7.24 -4.56 17.35
C ARG A 170 5.89 -4.43 16.68
N TYR A 171 5.48 -5.51 16.01
CA TYR A 171 4.13 -5.58 15.48
C TYR A 171 3.08 -5.53 16.59
N GLY A 172 2.09 -4.66 16.42
CA GLY A 172 0.91 -4.54 17.27
C GLY A 172 -0.33 -5.21 16.67
N SER A 173 -0.77 -4.73 15.50
CA SER A 173 -2.04 -5.15 14.87
C SER A 173 -2.20 -4.60 13.45
N PHE A 174 -2.67 -5.41 12.51
CA PHE A 174 -3.12 -4.92 11.21
C PHE A 174 -4.55 -4.38 11.27
N ASN A 175 -5.47 -5.08 11.95
CA ASN A 175 -6.88 -4.67 12.00
C ASN A 175 -7.07 -3.32 12.70
N ARG A 176 -6.36 -3.07 13.81
CA ARG A 176 -6.46 -1.81 14.53
C ARG A 176 -6.00 -0.63 13.68
N ALA A 177 -4.93 -0.78 12.91
CA ALA A 177 -4.45 0.28 12.04
C ALA A 177 -5.36 0.51 10.83
N ARG A 178 -5.86 -0.57 10.21
CA ARG A 178 -6.89 -0.51 9.16
C ARG A 178 -8.13 0.24 9.61
N ASP A 179 -8.68 -0.16 10.75
CA ASP A 179 -9.94 0.36 11.25
C ASP A 179 -9.75 1.81 11.71
N ASP A 180 -8.67 2.14 12.42
CA ASP A 180 -8.39 3.52 12.83
C ASP A 180 -8.25 4.47 11.62
N PHE A 181 -7.47 4.10 10.60
CA PHE A 181 -7.31 4.90 9.39
C PHE A 181 -8.65 5.12 8.66
N THR A 182 -9.40 4.05 8.40
CA THR A 182 -10.63 4.12 7.63
C THR A 182 -11.77 4.81 8.38
N GLN A 183 -11.87 4.63 9.70
CA GLN A 183 -12.85 5.33 10.52
C GLN A 183 -12.52 6.82 10.69
N ASN A 184 -11.24 7.20 10.75
CA ASN A 184 -10.88 8.62 10.76
C ASN A 184 -11.14 9.28 9.40
N LEU A 185 -10.89 8.60 8.28
CA LEU A 185 -11.32 9.07 6.97
C LEU A 185 -12.84 9.28 6.91
N ASP A 186 -13.61 8.29 7.35
CA ASP A 186 -15.07 8.34 7.38
C ASP A 186 -15.60 9.50 8.21
N ARG A 187 -15.03 9.71 9.40
CA ARG A 187 -15.45 10.77 10.31
C ARG A 187 -15.11 12.17 9.76
N ASP A 188 -13.88 12.36 9.27
CA ASP A 188 -13.30 13.70 9.12
C ASP A 188 -13.26 14.19 7.66
N THR A 189 -13.59 13.35 6.68
CA THR A 189 -13.37 13.65 5.24
C THR A 189 -14.56 13.30 4.35
N ALA A 190 -14.41 13.49 3.04
CA ALA A 190 -15.39 13.06 2.03
C ALA A 190 -15.35 11.55 1.74
N TYR A 191 -14.28 10.84 2.13
CA TYR A 191 -14.18 9.39 1.99
C TYR A 191 -15.02 8.72 3.06
N LYS A 192 -15.97 7.87 2.68
CA LYS A 192 -16.89 7.16 3.59
C LYS A 192 -16.72 5.66 3.50
N VAL A 193 -16.80 4.96 4.64
CA VAL A 193 -16.83 3.50 4.66
C VAL A 193 -18.08 3.03 3.93
N SER A 194 -17.88 2.18 2.92
CA SER A 194 -18.92 1.74 1.99
C SER A 194 -19.10 0.22 1.96
N GLY A 195 -18.16 -0.52 2.57
CA GLY A 195 -18.27 -1.96 2.65
C GLY A 195 -16.95 -2.64 3.04
N PHE A 196 -16.98 -3.96 2.97
CA PHE A 196 -15.89 -4.85 3.33
C PHE A 196 -15.72 -5.87 2.22
N VAL A 197 -14.49 -6.11 1.79
CA VAL A 197 -14.17 -7.01 0.67
C VAL A 197 -13.22 -8.08 1.15
N ALA A 198 -13.60 -9.35 0.98
CA ALA A 198 -12.71 -10.46 1.23
C ALA A 198 -11.62 -10.52 0.16
N LEU A 199 -10.36 -10.40 0.58
CA LEU A 199 -9.18 -10.59 -0.28
C LEU A 199 -8.55 -11.97 -0.09
N GLY A 200 -9.00 -12.73 0.91
CA GLY A 200 -8.49 -14.08 1.19
C GLY A 200 -7.01 -14.06 1.56
N ASN A 201 -6.56 -12.98 2.19
CA ASN A 201 -5.16 -12.74 2.55
C ASN A 201 -4.92 -12.87 4.06
N ALA A 202 -5.73 -13.68 4.75
CA ALA A 202 -5.42 -14.18 6.10
C ALA A 202 -4.64 -15.49 5.98
N LEU A 203 -3.44 -15.54 6.56
CA LEU A 203 -2.62 -16.76 6.58
C LEU A 203 -2.93 -17.58 7.85
N ILE A 204 -3.97 -18.40 7.76
CA ILE A 204 -4.40 -19.29 8.84
C ILE A 204 -3.73 -20.65 8.68
N GLY A 205 -3.08 -21.13 9.74
CA GLY A 205 -2.52 -22.49 9.78
C GLY A 205 -1.19 -22.68 9.05
N ASP A 206 -0.64 -21.65 8.38
CA ASP A 206 0.72 -21.74 7.81
C ASP A 206 1.75 -21.88 8.94
N PRO A 207 2.67 -22.87 8.88
CA PRO A 207 3.62 -23.13 9.96
C PRO A 207 4.76 -22.10 10.05
N ARG A 208 5.03 -21.33 9.00
CA ARG A 208 6.21 -20.45 8.89
C ARG A 208 5.85 -18.97 8.75
N THR A 209 4.66 -18.66 8.26
CA THR A 209 4.22 -17.29 8.01
C THR A 209 2.88 -17.02 8.67
N THR A 210 2.66 -15.78 9.08
CA THR A 210 1.39 -15.32 9.66
C THR A 210 1.06 -13.92 9.16
N THR A 211 -0.22 -13.59 9.14
CA THR A 211 -0.70 -12.21 8.96
C THR A 211 -1.18 -11.62 10.28
N GLY A 212 -0.61 -12.10 11.40
CA GLY A 212 -0.93 -11.59 12.74
C GLY A 212 -2.40 -11.74 13.08
N ASP A 213 -3.09 -10.61 13.28
CA ASP A 213 -4.52 -10.55 13.57
C ASP A 213 -5.39 -10.27 12.34
N HIS A 214 -4.79 -10.08 11.15
CA HIS A 214 -5.52 -9.74 9.94
C HIS A 214 -6.54 -10.83 9.57
N ASP A 215 -7.77 -10.39 9.30
CA ASP A 215 -8.95 -11.24 9.07
C ASP A 215 -9.17 -11.63 7.60
N GLY A 216 -8.30 -11.16 6.69
CA GLY A 216 -8.40 -11.47 5.26
C GLY A 216 -9.32 -10.52 4.48
N ILE A 217 -9.73 -9.42 5.11
CA ILE A 217 -10.69 -8.46 4.59
C ILE A 217 -10.03 -7.08 4.45
N ALA A 218 -10.34 -6.39 3.36
CA ALA A 218 -10.08 -4.98 3.21
C ALA A 218 -11.35 -4.15 3.46
N VAL A 219 -11.21 -3.04 4.18
CA VAL A 219 -12.28 -2.03 4.31
C VAL A 219 -12.29 -1.16 3.06
N VAL A 220 -13.46 -0.94 2.48
CA VAL A 220 -13.65 -0.10 1.30
C VAL A 220 -14.14 1.28 1.71
N VAL A 221 -13.38 2.32 1.40
CA VAL A 221 -13.80 3.72 1.55
C VAL A 221 -13.99 4.39 0.19
N ARG A 222 -15.03 5.21 0.03
CA ARG A 222 -15.39 5.88 -1.22
C ARG A 222 -15.58 7.37 -1.03
N ALA A 223 -15.01 8.18 -1.92
CA ALA A 223 -15.36 9.60 -2.06
C ALA A 223 -16.17 9.80 -3.34
N ALA A 224 -17.35 10.39 -3.22
CA ALA A 224 -18.20 10.74 -4.36
C ALA A 224 -17.81 12.10 -4.97
N LYS A 225 -18.32 12.39 -6.17
CA LYS A 225 -18.34 13.75 -6.71
C LYS A 225 -19.12 14.66 -5.74
N GLU A 226 -18.54 15.80 -5.40
CA GLU A 226 -19.29 16.88 -4.78
C GLU A 226 -20.43 17.28 -5.74
N ARG A 227 -21.66 17.30 -5.22
CA ARG A 227 -22.86 17.66 -5.99
C ARG A 227 -23.01 19.16 -6.06
#